data_AF-A0A7V8F6S7-F1
#
_entry.id   AF-A0A7V8F6S7-F1
#
_cell.length_a   1.000
_cell.length_b   1.000
_cell.length_c   1.000
_cell.angle_alpha   90.00
_cell.angle_beta   90.00
_cell.angle_gamma   90.00
#
_symmetry.space_group_name_H-M   'P 1'
#
loop_
_entity.id
_entity.type
_entity.pdbx_description
1 polymer ?
#
loop_
_entity_poly.entity_id
_entity_poly.type
_entity_poly.pdbx_seq_one_letter_code
_entity_poly.pdbx_strand_id
1 'polypeptide(L)'
;MPKLTKSFRGVPDGAIYPVEYAAGDDCPAELVAAATSLGALDKEAPTLTPGQQFVAGKAADVIASLDGQTDVDLLKQAREAEAGASNSRSTVLAAIDAAIEKLGGGQG
;
A
#
# COMPACT_ATOMS: atom_id res chain seq x y z
N MET A 1 -8.39 -7.90 -20.83
CA MET A 1 -7.95 -9.07 -20.05
C MET A 1 -6.77 -8.61 -19.20
N PRO A 2 -6.68 -8.97 -17.92
CA PRO A 2 -5.62 -8.47 -17.05
C PRO A 2 -4.29 -9.12 -17.43
N LYS A 3 -3.23 -8.31 -17.50
CA LYS A 3 -1.89 -8.79 -17.83
C LYS A 3 -1.18 -9.30 -16.59
N LEU A 4 -0.42 -10.37 -16.78
CA LEU A 4 0.43 -10.92 -15.74
C LEU A 4 1.63 -10.01 -15.49
N THR A 5 1.95 -9.74 -14.24
CA THR A 5 3.15 -8.97 -13.83
C THR A 5 4.34 -9.86 -13.56
N LYS A 6 4.09 -11.15 -13.27
CA LYS A 6 5.11 -12.17 -13.06
C LYS A 6 4.69 -13.48 -13.74
N SER A 7 5.66 -14.35 -14.00
CA SER A 7 5.39 -15.69 -14.49
C SER A 7 4.55 -16.50 -13.49
N PHE A 8 3.49 -17.12 -13.97
CA PHE A 8 2.51 -17.84 -13.18
C PHE A 8 2.20 -19.18 -13.83
N ARG A 9 2.02 -20.23 -13.01
CA ARG A 9 1.64 -21.55 -13.50
C ARG A 9 0.22 -21.88 -13.05
N GLY A 10 -0.68 -22.05 -14.01
CA GLY A 10 -2.10 -22.30 -13.74
C GLY A 10 -2.65 -23.43 -14.58
N VAL A 11 -3.69 -24.09 -14.07
CA VAL A 11 -4.42 -25.14 -14.79
C VAL A 11 -5.74 -24.51 -15.26
N PRO A 12 -5.85 -24.09 -16.54
CA PRO A 12 -7.12 -23.60 -17.07
C PRO A 12 -8.17 -24.72 -17.10
N ASP A 13 -9.46 -24.37 -17.17
CA ASP A 13 -10.51 -25.38 -17.18
C ASP A 13 -10.38 -26.29 -18.41
N GLY A 14 -10.56 -27.59 -18.19
CA GLY A 14 -10.34 -28.62 -19.22
C GLY A 14 -8.86 -29.00 -19.46
N ALA A 15 -7.90 -28.32 -18.84
CA ALA A 15 -6.51 -28.78 -18.83
C ALA A 15 -6.25 -29.74 -17.66
N ILE A 16 -5.52 -30.82 -17.93
CA ILE A 16 -5.07 -31.77 -16.88
C ILE A 16 -3.69 -31.37 -16.35
N TYR A 17 -2.94 -30.56 -17.10
CA TYR A 17 -1.59 -30.13 -16.75
C TYR A 17 -1.48 -28.62 -16.56
N PRO A 18 -0.62 -28.17 -15.63
CA PRO A 18 -0.39 -26.76 -15.39
C PRO A 18 0.43 -26.12 -16.50
N VAL A 19 -0.15 -25.08 -17.10
CA VAL A 19 0.41 -24.22 -18.16
C VAL A 19 1.23 -23.11 -17.52
N GLU A 20 2.38 -22.79 -18.11
CA GLU A 20 3.22 -21.67 -17.70
C GLU A 20 2.85 -20.43 -18.51
N TYR A 21 2.47 -19.37 -17.80
CA TYR A 21 2.17 -18.06 -18.36
C TYR A 21 3.29 -17.10 -18.00
N ALA A 22 3.84 -16.40 -18.99
CA ALA A 22 4.92 -15.45 -18.78
C ALA A 22 4.41 -14.10 -18.22
N ALA A 23 5.32 -13.32 -17.64
CA ALA A 23 5.03 -11.93 -17.34
C ALA A 23 4.73 -11.15 -18.63
N GLY A 24 3.67 -10.35 -18.63
CA GLY A 24 3.17 -9.61 -19.78
C GLY A 24 2.10 -10.36 -20.60
N ASP A 25 1.91 -11.65 -20.34
CA ASP A 25 0.91 -12.48 -21.01
C ASP A 25 -0.51 -12.21 -20.47
N ASP A 26 -1.52 -12.51 -21.30
CA ASP A 26 -2.93 -12.29 -20.95
C ASP A 26 -3.43 -13.39 -20.01
N CYS A 27 -3.95 -13.00 -18.85
CA CYS A 27 -4.45 -13.97 -17.89
C CYS A 27 -5.89 -14.39 -18.23
N PRO A 28 -6.16 -15.69 -18.45
CA PRO A 28 -7.51 -16.16 -18.72
C PRO A 28 -8.38 -15.98 -17.47
N ALA A 29 -9.65 -15.61 -17.68
CA ALA A 29 -10.59 -15.24 -16.60
C ALA A 29 -10.70 -16.30 -15.48
N GLU A 30 -10.55 -17.57 -15.83
CA GLU A 30 -10.60 -18.72 -14.93
C GLU A 30 -9.39 -18.77 -13.98
N LEU A 31 -8.25 -18.28 -14.44
CA LEU A 31 -7.02 -18.18 -13.65
C LEU A 31 -6.84 -16.82 -12.99
N VAL A 32 -7.68 -15.83 -13.31
CA VAL A 32 -7.60 -14.48 -12.70
C VAL A 32 -7.68 -14.55 -11.18
N ALA A 33 -8.55 -15.40 -10.62
CA ALA A 33 -8.66 -15.57 -9.17
C ALA A 33 -7.36 -16.13 -8.56
N ALA A 34 -6.79 -17.16 -9.18
CA ALA A 34 -5.54 -17.79 -8.75
C ALA A 34 -4.34 -16.83 -8.90
N ALA A 35 -4.22 -16.19 -10.06
CA ALA A 35 -3.18 -15.21 -10.34
C ALA A 35 -3.30 -13.97 -9.44
N THR A 36 -4.51 -13.51 -9.11
CA THR A 36 -4.75 -12.42 -8.15
C THR A 36 -4.32 -12.81 -6.72
N SER A 37 -4.59 -14.05 -6.33
CA SER A 37 -4.20 -14.58 -5.01
C SER A 37 -2.68 -14.72 -4.88
N LEU A 38 -2.00 -15.14 -5.96
CA LEU A 38 -0.54 -15.24 -6.05
C LEU A 38 0.15 -13.89 -6.34
N GLY A 39 -0.63 -12.82 -6.44
CA GLY A 39 -0.17 -11.47 -6.79
C GLY A 39 0.54 -11.41 -8.15
N ALA A 40 0.19 -12.33 -9.06
CA ALA A 40 0.72 -12.42 -10.42
C ALA A 40 -0.01 -11.55 -11.42
N LEU A 41 -1.14 -10.99 -11.04
CA LEU A 41 -1.76 -9.89 -11.76
C LEU A 41 -1.30 -8.57 -11.17
N ASP A 42 -1.34 -7.54 -12.01
CA ASP A 42 -1.34 -6.16 -11.57
C ASP A 42 -2.63 -5.98 -10.74
N LYS A 43 -2.59 -6.38 -9.46
CA LYS A 43 -3.45 -5.75 -8.47
C LYS A 43 -3.01 -4.31 -8.56
N GLU A 44 -3.83 -3.46 -9.18
CA GLU A 44 -3.70 -2.02 -9.09
C GLU A 44 -3.28 -1.75 -7.64
N ALA A 45 -2.02 -1.38 -7.43
CA ALA A 45 -1.55 -1.11 -6.09
C ALA A 45 -2.56 -0.12 -5.53
N PRO A 46 -3.20 -0.41 -4.38
CA PRO A 46 -4.28 0.44 -3.90
C PRO A 46 -3.74 1.86 -3.95
N THR A 47 -4.42 2.75 -4.66
CA THR A 47 -3.95 4.11 -4.89
C THR A 47 -3.92 4.79 -3.53
N LEU A 48 -2.77 4.68 -2.87
CA LEU A 48 -2.60 5.14 -1.51
C LEU A 48 -2.77 6.65 -1.53
N THR A 49 -3.59 7.18 -0.62
CA THR A 49 -3.66 8.62 -0.42
C THR A 49 -2.28 9.15 0.00
N PRO A 50 -1.99 10.45 -0.18
CA PRO A 50 -0.71 11.03 0.24
C PRO A 50 -0.37 10.71 1.71
N GLY A 51 -1.37 10.76 2.60
CA GLY A 51 -1.20 10.37 4.01
C GLY A 51 -0.86 8.89 4.20
N GLN A 52 -1.52 7.99 3.45
CA GLN A 52 -1.19 6.56 3.49
C GLN A 52 0.22 6.28 2.95
N GLN A 53 0.63 6.95 1.87
CA GLN A 53 1.98 6.83 1.32
C GLN A 53 3.04 7.29 2.32
N PHE A 54 2.77 8.37 3.04
CA PHE A 54 3.68 8.90 4.06
C PHE A 54 3.95 7.88 5.17
N VAL A 55 2.93 7.13 5.59
CA VAL A 55 3.04 6.15 6.69
C VAL A 55 3.34 4.72 6.21
N ALA A 56 3.39 4.45 4.91
CA ALA A 56 3.55 3.10 4.35
C ALA A 56 4.90 2.42 4.71
N GLY A 57 5.89 3.19 5.16
CA GLY A 57 7.22 2.71 5.53
C GLY A 57 7.34 2.16 6.96
N LYS A 58 8.58 1.84 7.36
CA LYS A 58 8.90 1.44 8.75
C LYS A 58 8.63 2.61 9.70
N ALA A 59 8.19 2.30 10.91
CA ALA A 59 7.86 3.31 11.93
C ALA A 59 8.99 4.32 12.17
N ALA A 60 10.24 3.85 12.24
CA ALA A 60 11.41 4.70 12.47
C ALA A 60 11.64 5.71 11.32
N ASP A 61 11.51 5.26 10.07
CA ASP A 61 11.66 6.12 8.89
C ASP A 61 10.54 7.18 8.81
N VAL A 62 9.31 6.78 9.14
CA VAL A 62 8.17 7.71 9.20
C VAL A 62 8.42 8.78 10.26
N ILE A 63 8.82 8.38 11.47
CA ILE A 63 9.10 9.31 12.57
C ILE A 63 10.25 10.25 12.22
N ALA A 64 11.33 9.75 11.61
CA ALA A 64 12.44 10.59 11.15
C ALA A 64 12.00 11.60 10.08
N SER A 65 11.06 11.22 9.22
CA SER A 65 10.51 12.10 8.17
C SER A 65 9.63 13.22 8.70
N LEU A 66 9.14 13.13 9.94
CA LEU A 66 8.29 14.17 10.56
C LEU A 66 9.06 15.46 10.88
N ASP A 67 10.35 15.37 11.22
CA ASP A 67 11.15 16.52 11.66
C ASP A 67 11.28 17.60 10.57
N GLY A 68 11.33 17.18 9.31
CA GLY A 68 11.40 18.07 8.15
C GLY A 68 10.04 18.39 7.50
N GLN A 69 8.95 17.84 8.02
CA GLN A 69 7.63 17.99 7.40
C GLN A 69 6.92 19.24 7.90
N THR A 70 6.49 20.10 6.99
CA THR A 70 5.74 21.32 7.30
C THR A 70 4.30 21.29 6.79
N ASP A 71 3.95 20.29 6.00
CA ASP A 71 2.60 20.14 5.42
C ASP A 71 1.63 19.55 6.45
N VAL A 72 0.91 20.43 7.15
CA VAL A 72 -0.05 20.06 8.20
C VAL A 72 -1.20 19.20 7.65
N ASP A 73 -1.63 19.45 6.42
CA ASP A 73 -2.72 18.70 5.80
C ASP A 73 -2.28 17.27 5.46
N LEU A 74 -1.04 17.09 5.01
CA LEU A 74 -0.43 15.77 4.84
C LEU A 74 -0.30 15.04 6.18
N LEU A 75 0.14 15.72 7.25
CA LEU A 75 0.27 15.12 8.57
C LEU A 75 -1.09 14.68 9.14
N LYS A 76 -2.15 15.47 8.96
CA LYS A 76 -3.52 15.08 9.33
C LYS A 76 -3.98 13.84 8.55
N GLN A 77 -3.78 13.82 7.23
CA GLN A 77 -4.09 12.64 6.41
C GLN A 77 -3.29 11.41 6.84
N ALA A 78 -2.00 11.58 7.16
CA ALA A 78 -1.12 10.51 7.65
C ALA A 78 -1.60 9.94 8.99
N ARG A 79 -2.05 10.81 9.90
CA ARG A 79 -2.65 10.40 11.18
C ARG A 79 -3.91 9.57 10.98
N GLU A 80 -4.81 10.01 10.11
CA GLU A 80 -6.05 9.28 9.79
C GLU A 80 -5.75 7.94 9.13
N ALA A 81 -4.80 7.92 8.19
CA ALA A 81 -4.33 6.70 7.53
C ALA A 81 -3.75 5.68 8.54
N GLU A 82 -2.91 6.14 9.46
CA GLU A 82 -2.31 5.30 10.50
C GLU A 82 -3.37 4.82 11.50
N ALA A 83 -4.32 5.66 11.89
CA ALA A 83 -5.40 5.31 12.82
C ALA A 83 -6.43 4.33 12.21
N GLY A 84 -6.63 4.38 10.89
CA GLY A 84 -7.49 3.46 10.15
C GLY A 84 -6.81 2.15 9.76
N ALA A 85 -5.49 2.02 9.91
CA ALA A 85 -4.76 0.82 9.54
C ALA A 85 -5.00 -0.33 10.54
N SER A 86 -5.14 -1.58 10.06
CA SER A 86 -5.27 -2.73 10.97
C SER A 86 -4.05 -2.97 11.86
N ASN A 87 -2.90 -2.36 11.54
CA ASN A 87 -1.66 -2.41 12.32
C ASN A 87 -1.25 -1.00 12.79
N SER A 88 -2.20 -0.18 13.23
CA SER A 88 -1.93 1.16 13.75
C SER A 88 -0.80 1.16 14.79
N ARG A 89 0.22 1.97 14.55
CA ARG A 89 1.36 2.11 15.45
C ARG A 89 1.14 3.30 16.37
N SER A 90 0.85 3.05 17.64
CA SER A 90 0.61 4.11 18.64
C SER A 90 1.76 5.13 18.75
N THR A 91 3.01 4.68 18.63
CA THR A 91 4.19 5.56 18.64
C THR A 91 4.24 6.48 17.42
N VAL A 92 3.83 6.01 16.24
CA VAL A 92 3.77 6.83 15.02
C VAL A 92 2.66 7.85 15.12
N LEU A 93 1.48 7.44 15.60
CA LEU A 93 0.35 8.36 15.85
C LEU A 93 0.74 9.48 16.82
N ALA A 94 1.38 9.15 17.94
CA ALA A 94 1.84 10.15 18.91
C ALA A 94 2.88 11.12 18.31
N ALA A 95 3.80 10.62 17.48
CA ALA A 95 4.79 11.45 16.81
C ALA A 95 4.14 12.38 15.77
N ILE A 96 3.17 11.90 15.00
CA ILE A 96 2.43 12.72 14.03
C ILE A 96 1.64 13.82 14.75
N ASP A 97 0.97 13.48 15.86
CA ASP A 97 0.22 14.46 16.67
C ASP A 97 1.14 15.57 17.19
N ALA A 98 2.28 15.18 17.78
CA ALA A 98 3.30 16.13 18.25
C ALA A 98 3.86 17.02 17.12
N ALA A 99 4.03 16.48 15.90
CA ALA A 99 4.46 17.26 14.75
C ALA A 99 3.39 18.27 14.30
N ILE A 100 2.12 17.87 14.29
CA ILE A 100 0.99 18.77 14.00
C ILE A 100 0.90 19.88 15.05
N GLU A 101 1.00 19.53 16.33
CA GLU A 101 1.00 20.50 17.44
C GLU A 101 2.18 21.47 17.33
N LYS A 102 3.37 21.00 16.96
CA LYS A 102 4.54 21.88 16.76
C LYS A 102 4.33 22.92 15.66
N LEU A 103 3.58 22.57 14.61
CA LEU A 103 3.26 23.47 13.50
C LEU A 103 2.02 24.34 13.77
N GLY A 104 1.05 23.84 14.54
CA GLY A 104 -0.19 24.54 14.90
C GLY A 104 -0.11 25.38 16.18
N GLY A 105 0.84 25.08 17.06
CA GLY A 105 1.06 25.71 18.38
C GLY A 105 1.72 27.09 18.33
N GLY A 106 1.86 27.69 17.15
CA GLY A 106 2.25 29.09 16.97
C GLY A 106 1.12 30.11 17.18
N GLN A 107 0.00 29.70 17.78
CA GLN A 107 -1.09 30.61 18.19
C GLN A 107 -1.13 30.66 19.71
N GLY A 108 -0.11 31.27 20.31
CA GLY A 108 -0.08 31.71 21.70
C GLY A 108 -0.24 33.21 21.77
#